data_AF-A0A517VC79-F1
#
_entry.id   AF-A0A517VC79-F1
#
_cell.length_a   1.000
_cell.length_b   1.000
_cell.length_c   1.000
_cell.angle_alpha   90.00
_cell.angle_beta   90.00
_cell.angle_gamma   90.00
#
_symmetry.space_group_name_H-M   'P 1'
#
loop_
_entity.id
_entity.type
_entity.pdbx_description
1 polymer ?
#
loop_
_entity_poly.entity_id
_entity_poly.type
_entity_poly.pdbx_seq_one_letter_code
_entity_poly.pdbx_strand_id
1 'polypeptide(L)'
;MFDNVSPKVIHKIMAAEGYLELGMPIQALDALAALEDAGPLEAMRLFLTGEAYLRQERYQEAIEPLHQAARLFPVMESRKAWNALSECFRLGGYQELAEVASMTAEAVEEIEASCEVLCLTQDHGSSWMWPDSASRMTDFSLSNRSVGPRIPR
;
A
#
# COMPACT_ATOMS: atom_id res chain seq x y z
N MET A 1 5.29 -3.90 -14.94
CA MET A 1 5.31 -3.14 -13.67
C MET A 1 6.57 -3.40 -12.82
N PHE A 2 7.49 -4.28 -13.23
CA PHE A 2 8.83 -4.44 -12.61
C PHE A 2 9.97 -4.13 -13.59
N ASP A 3 9.66 -3.49 -14.71
CA ASP A 3 10.55 -3.38 -15.88
C ASP A 3 11.81 -2.53 -15.61
N ASN A 4 11.91 -1.92 -14.41
CA ASN A 4 13.04 -1.12 -13.95
C ASN A 4 13.74 -1.66 -12.68
N VAL A 5 13.40 -2.86 -12.19
CA VAL A 5 14.07 -3.43 -11.01
C VAL A 5 15.26 -4.28 -11.44
N SER A 6 16.45 -3.97 -10.90
CA SER A 6 17.64 -4.77 -11.17
C SER A 6 17.43 -6.22 -10.72
N PRO A 7 17.77 -7.24 -11.54
CA PRO A 7 17.69 -8.63 -11.14
C PRO A 7 18.42 -8.90 -9.83
N LYS A 8 19.54 -8.21 -9.57
CA LYS A 8 20.30 -8.35 -8.31
C LYS A 8 19.44 -8.03 -7.08
N VAL A 9 18.62 -6.99 -7.15
CA VAL A 9 17.72 -6.58 -6.05
C VAL A 9 16.70 -7.69 -5.79
N ILE A 10 16.05 -8.19 -6.84
CA ILE A 10 15.07 -9.27 -6.74
C ILE A 10 15.69 -10.51 -6.08
N HIS A 11 16.85 -10.97 -6.56
CA HIS A 11 17.52 -12.15 -6.01
C HIS A 11 17.91 -11.97 -4.54
N LYS A 12 18.34 -10.77 -4.14
CA LYS A 12 18.70 -10.50 -2.73
C LYS A 12 17.48 -10.48 -1.81
N ILE A 13 16.37 -9.89 -2.26
CA ILE A 13 15.11 -9.91 -1.51
C ILE A 13 14.58 -11.34 -1.37
N MET A 14 14.54 -12.11 -2.46
CA MET A 14 14.13 -13.52 -2.41
C MET A 14 15.05 -14.37 -1.52
N ALA A 15 16.37 -14.14 -1.57
CA ALA A 15 17.30 -14.83 -0.69
C ALA A 15 17.06 -14.47 0.78
N ALA A 16 16.81 -13.20 1.10
CA ALA A 16 16.52 -12.76 2.45
C ALA A 16 15.22 -13.38 2.99
N GLU A 17 14.17 -13.43 2.18
CA GLU A 17 12.93 -14.12 2.52
C GLU A 17 13.17 -15.61 2.81
N GLY A 18 13.88 -16.33 1.93
CA GLY A 18 14.23 -17.73 2.15
C GLY A 18 15.11 -17.94 3.40
N TYR A 19 16.02 -17.01 3.70
CA TYR A 19 16.79 -17.07 4.94
C TYR A 19 15.88 -16.93 6.18
N LEU A 20 14.87 -16.07 6.15
CA LEU A 20 13.93 -15.93 7.27
C LEU A 20 13.05 -17.17 7.46
N GLU A 21 12.62 -17.79 6.37
CA GLU A 21 11.90 -19.08 6.41
C GLU A 21 12.73 -20.20 7.05
N LEU A 22 14.05 -20.16 6.86
CA LEU A 22 15.01 -21.11 7.44
C LEU A 22 15.50 -20.72 8.85
N GLY A 23 14.98 -19.63 9.44
CA GLY A 23 15.42 -19.17 10.75
C GLY A 23 16.85 -18.60 10.77
N MET A 24 17.30 -18.03 9.66
CA MET A 24 18.63 -17.44 9.46
C MET A 24 18.56 -15.89 9.35
N PRO A 25 18.13 -15.17 10.40
CA PRO A 25 17.87 -13.73 10.32
C PRO A 25 19.12 -12.88 10.10
N ILE A 26 20.30 -13.34 10.51
CA ILE A 26 21.56 -12.63 10.29
C ILE A 26 21.90 -12.61 8.80
N GLN A 27 21.81 -13.76 8.13
CA GLN A 27 22.04 -13.88 6.69
C GLN A 27 21.01 -13.11 5.86
N ALA A 28 19.76 -13.03 6.35
CA ALA A 28 18.74 -12.17 5.75
C ALA A 28 19.15 -10.70 5.80
N LEU A 29 19.58 -10.19 6.96
CA LEU A 29 20.08 -8.82 7.09
C LEU A 29 21.30 -8.56 6.21
N ASP A 30 22.27 -9.48 6.16
CA ASP A 30 23.46 -9.33 5.31
C ASP A 30 23.09 -9.25 3.82
N ALA A 31 22.10 -10.04 3.38
CA ALA A 31 21.61 -9.99 2.01
C ALA A 31 20.94 -8.64 1.68
N LEU A 32 20.15 -8.11 2.62
CA LEU A 32 19.41 -6.85 2.46
C LEU A 32 20.32 -5.61 2.59
N ALA A 33 21.33 -5.65 3.47
CA ALA A 33 22.30 -4.57 3.67
C ALA A 33 23.23 -4.37 2.47
N ALA A 34 23.39 -5.39 1.63
CA ALA A 34 24.14 -5.29 0.37
C ALA A 34 23.40 -4.52 -0.74
N LEU A 35 22.16 -4.07 -0.48
CA LEU A 35 21.36 -3.26 -1.39
C LEU A 35 21.49 -1.78 -1.00
N GLU A 36 21.91 -0.94 -1.94
CA GLU A 36 21.96 0.51 -1.75
C GLU A 36 20.58 1.15 -1.94
N ASP A 37 19.79 0.61 -2.88
CA ASP A 37 18.42 1.04 -3.20
C ASP A 37 17.64 -0.17 -3.76
N ALA A 38 16.42 -0.40 -3.27
CA ALA A 38 15.52 -1.42 -3.81
C ALA A 38 14.38 -0.84 -4.66
N GLY A 39 14.31 0.49 -4.81
CA GLY A 39 13.33 1.17 -5.65
C GLY A 39 11.90 0.74 -5.33
N PRO A 40 11.13 0.23 -6.32
CA PRO A 40 9.77 -0.26 -6.11
C PRO A 40 9.63 -1.36 -5.03
N LEU A 41 10.71 -2.08 -4.73
CA LEU A 41 10.72 -3.15 -3.73
C LEU A 41 11.21 -2.69 -2.36
N GLU A 42 11.36 -1.37 -2.14
CA GLU A 42 11.85 -0.83 -0.87
C GLU A 42 10.95 -1.18 0.32
N ALA A 43 9.63 -1.18 0.13
CA ALA A 43 8.68 -1.65 1.15
C ALA A 43 8.98 -3.09 1.60
N MET A 44 9.25 -3.97 0.64
CA MET A 44 9.59 -5.38 0.92
C MET A 44 10.95 -5.51 1.61
N ARG A 45 11.96 -4.76 1.15
CA ARG A 45 13.30 -4.75 1.77
C ARG A 45 13.21 -4.34 3.23
N LEU A 46 12.45 -3.29 3.53
CA LEU A 46 12.22 -2.78 4.90
C LEU A 46 11.43 -3.78 5.74
N PHE A 47 10.37 -4.39 5.19
CA PHE A 47 9.59 -5.41 5.89
C PHE A 47 10.46 -6.59 6.32
N LEU A 48 11.24 -7.16 5.39
CA LEU A 48 12.14 -8.28 5.68
C LEU A 48 13.26 -7.89 6.66
N THR A 49 13.74 -6.64 6.61
CA THR A 49 14.72 -6.12 7.59
C THR A 49 14.12 -6.12 9.00
N GLY A 50 12.89 -5.60 9.12
CA GLY A 50 12.16 -5.57 10.38
C GLY A 50 11.86 -6.96 10.94
N GLU A 51 11.39 -7.87 10.10
CA GLU A 51 11.17 -9.28 10.43
C GLU A 51 12.44 -10.01 10.89
N ALA A 52 13.59 -9.66 10.31
CA ALA A 52 14.89 -10.20 10.70
C ALA A 52 15.32 -9.70 12.08
N TYR A 53 15.07 -8.42 12.39
CA TYR A 53 15.31 -7.88 13.74
C TYR A 53 14.35 -8.48 14.76
N LEU A 54 13.08 -8.66 14.41
CA LEU A 54 12.07 -9.28 15.27
C LEU A 54 12.49 -10.70 15.67
N ARG A 55 12.94 -11.53 14.71
CA ARG A 55 13.46 -12.89 14.98
C ARG A 55 14.75 -12.93 15.81
N GLN A 56 15.46 -11.81 15.90
CA GLN A 56 16.63 -11.65 16.77
C GLN A 56 16.26 -11.06 18.13
N GLU A 57 14.97 -10.88 18.43
CA GLU A 57 14.46 -10.21 19.64
C GLU A 57 14.93 -8.75 19.77
N ARG A 58 15.36 -8.14 18.65
CA ARG A 58 15.83 -6.75 18.57
C ARG A 58 14.66 -5.81 18.29
N TYR A 59 13.69 -5.81 19.20
CA TYR A 59 12.39 -5.14 18.99
C TYR A 59 12.54 -3.66 18.66
N GLN A 60 13.41 -2.93 19.38
CA GLN A 60 13.58 -1.50 19.15
C GLN A 60 14.09 -1.18 17.73
N GLU A 61 14.91 -2.05 17.15
CA GLU A 61 15.47 -1.88 15.81
C GLU A 61 14.52 -2.34 14.71
N ALA A 62 13.57 -3.23 15.04
CA ALA A 62 12.53 -3.67 14.13
C ALA A 62 11.43 -2.61 13.89
N ILE A 63 11.17 -1.74 14.87
CA ILE A 63 10.05 -0.77 14.82
C ILE A 63 10.10 0.12 13.58
N GLU A 64 11.20 0.83 13.36
CA GLU A 64 11.31 1.80 12.26
C GLU A 64 11.18 1.15 10.88
N PRO A 65 11.91 0.07 10.52
CA PRO A 65 11.77 -0.57 9.22
C PRO A 65 10.37 -1.17 9.00
N LEU A 66 9.74 -1.77 10.03
CA LEU A 66 8.37 -2.29 9.91
C LEU A 66 7.36 -1.17 9.71
N HIS A 67 7.49 -0.07 10.44
CA HIS A 67 6.61 1.09 10.29
C HIS A 67 6.76 1.75 8.92
N GLN A 68 7.98 1.93 8.42
CA GLN A 68 8.20 2.45 7.08
C GLN A 68 7.64 1.50 6.01
N ALA A 69 7.84 0.19 6.14
CA ALA A 69 7.25 -0.80 5.23
C ALA A 69 5.73 -0.71 5.20
N ALA A 70 5.08 -0.64 6.37
CA ALA A 70 3.63 -0.53 6.48
C ALA A 70 3.07 0.73 5.79
N ARG A 71 3.83 1.83 5.78
CA ARG A 71 3.47 3.07 5.08
C ARG A 71 3.71 3.04 3.57
N LEU A 72 4.68 2.27 3.12
CA LEU A 72 5.08 2.19 1.71
C LEU A 72 4.30 1.13 0.93
N PHE A 73 3.85 0.06 1.60
CA PHE A 73 2.97 -0.91 0.96
C PHE A 73 1.66 -0.23 0.52
N PRO A 74 1.10 -0.64 -0.63
CA PRO A 74 -0.29 -0.34 -0.90
C PRO A 74 -1.16 -0.96 0.21
N VAL A 75 -2.32 -0.34 0.45
CA VAL A 75 -3.16 -0.64 1.63
C VAL A 75 -3.42 -2.14 1.76
N MET A 76 -3.73 -2.81 0.64
CA MET A 76 -4.09 -4.23 0.56
C MET A 76 -2.93 -5.19 0.93
N GLU A 77 -1.69 -4.74 0.82
CA GLU A 77 -0.50 -5.54 1.15
C GLU A 77 0.13 -5.12 2.49
N SER A 78 -0.28 -3.98 3.04
CA SER A 78 0.28 -3.41 4.28
C SER A 78 -0.06 -4.20 5.55
N ARG A 79 -1.10 -5.05 5.50
CA ARG A 79 -1.61 -5.82 6.64
C ARG A 79 -0.52 -6.59 7.37
N LYS A 80 0.35 -7.29 6.62
CA LYS A 80 1.44 -8.09 7.19
C LYS A 80 2.45 -7.24 7.97
N ALA A 81 2.75 -6.04 7.48
CA ALA A 81 3.67 -5.13 8.15
C ALA A 81 3.06 -4.55 9.44
N TRP A 82 1.77 -4.23 9.45
CA TRP A 82 1.08 -3.79 10.68
C TRP A 82 1.01 -4.89 11.74
N ASN A 83 0.77 -6.14 11.34
CA ASN A 83 0.80 -7.29 12.25
C ASN A 83 2.19 -7.51 12.85
N ALA A 84 3.23 -7.47 12.02
CA ALA A 84 4.61 -7.58 12.49
C ALA A 84 4.97 -6.43 13.45
N LEU A 85 4.52 -5.20 13.16
CA LEU A 85 4.74 -4.04 14.02
C LEU A 85 3.98 -4.16 15.35
N SER A 86 2.74 -4.66 15.34
CA SER A 86 1.97 -4.95 16.54
C SER A 86 2.69 -5.96 17.45
N GLU A 87 3.18 -7.06 16.86
CA GLU A 87 3.95 -8.06 17.60
C GLU A 87 5.25 -7.48 18.17
N CYS A 88 5.96 -6.70 17.36
CA CYS A 88 7.15 -5.99 17.79
C CYS A 88 6.88 -5.08 19.01
N PHE A 89 5.79 -4.33 19.00
CA PHE A 89 5.40 -3.49 20.14
C PHE A 89 5.03 -4.32 21.36
N ARG A 90 4.30 -5.42 21.18
CA ARG A 90 3.89 -6.31 22.28
C ARG A 90 5.11 -6.90 22.99
N LEU A 91 6.06 -7.44 22.22
CA LEU A 91 7.29 -8.02 22.75
C LEU A 91 8.24 -6.95 23.32
N GLY A 92 8.20 -5.73 22.77
CA GLY A 92 8.93 -4.57 23.29
C GLY A 92 8.31 -3.92 24.54
N GLY A 93 7.12 -4.36 24.99
CA GLY A 93 6.42 -3.82 26.16
C GLY A 93 5.57 -2.57 25.90
N TYR A 94 5.31 -2.22 24.65
CA TYR A 94 4.51 -1.06 24.23
C TYR A 94 3.07 -1.45 23.93
N GLN A 95 2.33 -1.91 24.95
CA GLN A 95 1.01 -2.53 24.78
C GLN A 95 -0.02 -1.64 24.06
N GLU A 96 -0.07 -0.35 24.38
CA GLU A 96 -1.00 0.59 23.74
C GLU A 96 -0.73 0.74 22.24
N LEU A 97 0.55 0.81 21.85
CA LEU A 97 0.94 0.89 20.44
C LEU A 97 0.67 -0.42 19.70
N ALA A 98 0.87 -1.56 20.39
CA ALA A 98 0.57 -2.88 19.84
C ALA A 98 -0.92 -3.01 19.47
N GLU A 99 -1.81 -2.51 20.34
CA GLU A 99 -3.25 -2.51 20.10
C GLU A 99 -3.62 -1.66 18.89
N VAL A 100 -3.09 -0.43 18.81
CA VAL A 100 -3.35 0.46 17.66
C VAL A 100 -2.89 -0.17 16.36
N ALA A 101 -1.71 -0.80 16.34
CA ALA A 101 -1.21 -1.49 15.16
C ALA A 101 -2.07 -2.72 14.79
N SER A 102 -2.59 -3.46 15.78
CA SER A 102 -3.50 -4.60 15.55
C SER A 102 -4.82 -4.14 14.91
N MET A 103 -5.46 -3.14 15.50
CA MET A 103 -6.70 -2.56 14.97
C MET A 103 -6.51 -2.02 13.54
N THR A 104 -5.33 -1.49 13.23
CA THR A 104 -5.01 -1.02 11.87
C THR A 104 -4.93 -2.18 10.89
N ALA A 105 -4.32 -3.30 11.28
CA ALA A 105 -4.28 -4.50 10.45
C ALA A 105 -5.68 -5.11 10.23
N GLU A 106 -6.52 -5.12 11.26
CA GLU A 106 -7.93 -5.56 11.18
C GLU A 106 -8.75 -4.66 10.24
N ALA A 107 -8.57 -3.34 10.31
CA ALA A 107 -9.25 -2.42 9.40
C ALA A 107 -8.84 -2.65 7.93
N VAL A 108 -7.57 -2.97 7.68
CA VAL A 108 -7.09 -3.36 6.33
C VAL A 108 -7.77 -4.66 5.89
N GLU A 109 -7.94 -5.63 6.79
CA GLU A 109 -8.66 -6.87 6.51
C GLU A 109 -10.11 -6.65 6.09
N GLU A 110 -10.82 -5.79 6.80
CA GLU A 110 -12.21 -5.45 6.47
C GLU A 110 -12.32 -4.75 5.11
N ILE A 111 -11.36 -3.89 4.77
CA ILE A 111 -11.28 -3.25 3.45
C ILE A 111 -11.08 -4.32 2.37
N GLU A 112 -10.14 -5.25 2.58
CA GLU A 112 -9.86 -6.33 1.63
C GLU A 112 -11.12 -7.17 1.35
N ALA A 113 -11.80 -7.61 2.42
CA ALA A 113 -13.03 -8.40 2.32
C ALA A 113 -14.18 -7.63 1.64
N SER A 114 -14.32 -6.33 1.94
CA SER A 114 -15.37 -5.49 1.34
C SER A 114 -15.14 -5.29 -0.16
N CYS A 115 -13.90 -5.07 -0.58
CA CYS A 115 -13.54 -4.94 -1.99
C CYS A 115 -13.81 -6.23 -2.77
N GLU A 116 -13.50 -7.39 -2.21
CA GLU A 116 -13.79 -8.70 -2.84
C GLU A 116 -15.29 -8.86 -3.09
N VAL A 117 -16.13 -8.56 -2.10
CA VAL A 117 -17.59 -8.61 -2.23
C VAL A 117 -18.09 -7.67 -3.33
N LEU A 118 -17.58 -6.44 -3.39
CA LEU A 118 -17.95 -5.47 -4.43
C LEU A 118 -17.58 -5.96 -5.83
N CYS A 119 -16.39 -6.56 -6.01
CA CYS A 119 -15.97 -7.14 -7.28
C CYS A 119 -16.89 -8.29 -7.74
N LEU A 120 -17.33 -9.16 -6.82
CA LEU A 120 -18.24 -10.27 -7.15
C LEU A 120 -19.65 -9.79 -7.52
N THR A 121 -20.14 -8.71 -6.91
CA THR A 121 -21.46 -8.14 -7.24
C THR A 121 -21.50 -7.38 -8.57
N GLN A 122 -20.36 -6.96 -9.12
CA GLN A 122 -20.28 -6.28 -10.41
C GLN A 122 -20.40 -7.21 -11.62
N ASP A 123 -20.26 -8.53 -11.44
CA ASP A 123 -20.30 -9.51 -12.56
C ASP A 123 -21.73 -9.86 -13.00
N HIS A 124 -22.76 -9.36 -12.31
CA HIS A 124 -24.16 -9.54 -12.69
C HIS A 124 -24.87 -8.20 -12.89
N GLY A 125 -24.74 -7.66 -14.09
CA GLY A 125 -25.70 -6.72 -14.65
C GLY A 125 -25.20 -5.30 -14.79
N SER A 126 -24.40 -5.05 -15.83
CA SER A 126 -24.36 -3.72 -16.41
C SER A 126 -23.90 -3.69 -17.86
N SER A 127 -24.86 -3.97 -18.75
CA SER A 127 -25.08 -3.11 -19.92
C SER A 127 -25.46 -1.70 -19.44
N TRP A 128 -24.60 -1.02 -18.68
CA TRP A 128 -24.71 0.40 -18.41
C TRP A 128 -24.08 1.13 -19.60
N MET A 129 -24.90 1.41 -20.61
CA MET A 129 -24.60 2.46 -21.57
C MET A 129 -24.63 3.78 -20.81
N TRP A 130 -23.49 4.46 -20.72
CA TRP A 130 -23.47 5.89 -20.49
C TRP A 130 -24.46 6.53 -21.48
N PRO A 131 -25.40 7.40 -21.05
CA PRO A 131 -26.13 8.19 -22.01
C PRO A 131 -25.09 9.05 -22.71
N ASP A 132 -24.93 8.82 -24.01
CA ASP A 132 -24.10 9.64 -24.87
C ASP A 132 -24.74 11.03 -24.87
N SER A 133 -24.33 11.91 -23.96
CA SER A 133 -24.71 13.32 -23.94
C SER A 133 -23.92 14.10 -25.00
N ALA A 134 -23.85 13.50 -26.19
CA ALA A 134 -23.54 14.13 -27.45
C ALA A 134 -24.81 14.15 -28.30
N SER A 135 -25.75 15.04 -27.98
CA SER A 135 -26.81 15.42 -28.92
C SER A 135 -27.26 16.86 -28.68
N ARG A 136 -26.61 17.76 -29.43
CA ARG A 136 -27.22 18.86 -30.20
C ARG A 136 -28.53 19.45 -29.61
N MET A 137 -28.41 20.57 -28.90
CA MET A 137 -29.42 21.63 -28.99
C MET A 137 -28.97 22.62 -30.07
N THR A 138 -29.38 22.36 -31.31
CA THR A 138 -29.49 23.39 -32.34
C THR A 138 -30.79 24.16 -32.16
N ASP A 139 -30.64 25.49 -32.20
CA ASP A 139 -31.63 26.52 -32.55
C ASP A 139 -32.87 26.68 -31.67
N PHE A 140 -32.78 27.63 -30.74
CA PHE A 140 -33.92 28.47 -30.39
C PHE A 140 -33.60 29.93 -30.72
N SER A 141 -33.90 30.31 -31.96
CA SER A 141 -33.93 31.68 -32.42
C SER A 141 -35.16 32.39 -31.86
N LEU A 142 -34.95 33.33 -30.93
CA LEU A 142 -35.90 34.41 -30.68
C LEU A 142 -35.15 35.75 -30.74
N SER A 143 -35.44 36.45 -31.82
CA SER A 143 -35.22 37.88 -31.99
C SER A 143 -35.83 38.67 -30.83
N ASN A 144 -35.01 39.44 -30.10
CA ASN A 144 -35.41 40.81 -29.80
C ASN A 144 -34.21 41.71 -29.48
N ARG A 145 -34.16 42.84 -30.19
CA ARG A 145 -33.31 44.00 -29.89
C ARG A 145 -33.72 44.58 -28.53
N SER A 146 -32.76 44.92 -27.67
CA SER A 146 -32.46 46.30 -27.25
C SER A 146 -31.56 46.39 -26.00
N VAL A 147 -30.42 47.08 -26.18
CA VAL A 147 -29.80 48.09 -25.30
C VAL A 147 -29.42 47.74 -23.85
N GLY A 148 -28.10 47.49 -23.65
CA GLY A 148 -27.19 48.03 -22.59
C GLY A 148 -27.50 47.88 -21.08
N PRO A 149 -26.56 48.21 -20.15
CA PRO A 149 -25.22 48.77 -20.33
C PRO A 149 -24.07 47.92 -19.75
N ARG A 150 -22.84 48.29 -20.14
CA ARG A 150 -21.55 47.83 -19.61
C ARG A 150 -21.30 48.42 -18.22
N ILE A 151 -20.67 47.65 -17.34
CA ILE A 151 -19.92 48.18 -16.17
C ILE A 151 -18.50 47.59 -16.25
N PRO A 152 -17.43 48.41 -16.34
CA PRO A 152 -16.05 47.94 -16.45
C PRO A 152 -15.37 47.80 -15.08
N ARG A 153 -14.36 46.91 -15.06
CA ARG A 153 -13.22 46.75 -14.12
C ARG A 153 -13.36 47.20 -12.66
#